data_AF-A0A1Y2E4B3-F1
#
_entry.id   AF-A0A1Y2E4B3-F1
#
_cell.length_a   1.000
_cell.length_b   1.000
_cell.length_c   1.000
_cell.angle_alpha   90.00
_cell.angle_beta   90.00
_cell.angle_gamma   90.00
#
_symmetry.space_group_name_H-M   'P 1'
#
loop_
_entity.id
_entity.type
_entity.pdbx_description
1 polymer ?
#
loop_
_entity_poly.entity_id
_entity_poly.type
_entity_poly.pdbx_seq_one_letter_code
_entity_poly.pdbx_strand_id
1 'polypeptide(L)'
;MGIWGFGFLESDDDLDMAAELGEMLGCELLVPPEKEKAAIISKLSNGVLSKCFDRMLDAAFRPKTEYYARSRLIMLLGILAMRLGATIEEHHIRAMKVLRPQLPTLYLQIQLATALAQYKNNGTPWVLGSALFDDFKNSDWKFQGYGHSEDEKPFAEEYIKRCLTCENDEGALLRCSRCNVARYCNKECQRQDWRLHQGVCKPGFELSDRFAEPEAKELTSSDKVAANE
;
A
#
# COMPACT_ATOMS: atom_id res chain seq x y z
N MET A 1 6.65 2.12 20.96
CA MET A 1 5.39 2.58 20.36
C MET A 1 5.27 1.84 19.06
N GLY A 2 4.34 0.88 18.94
CA GLY A 2 4.14 0.13 17.69
C GLY A 2 3.57 1.03 16.59
N ILE A 3 3.80 0.69 15.33
CA ILE A 3 3.13 1.37 14.22
C ILE A 3 1.74 0.75 14.08
N TRP A 4 0.71 1.58 14.18
CA TRP A 4 -0.68 1.16 14.04
C TRP A 4 -1.31 1.86 12.85
N GLY A 5 -1.14 1.28 11.66
CA GLY A 5 -1.85 1.69 10.47
C GLY A 5 -2.41 0.51 9.69
N PHE A 6 -3.07 0.82 8.59
CA PHE A 6 -3.79 -0.17 7.78
C PHE A 6 -3.16 -0.33 6.39
N GLY A 7 -2.15 0.47 6.05
CA GLY A 7 -1.38 0.46 4.81
C GLY A 7 -0.15 -0.42 4.89
N PHE A 8 0.61 -0.48 3.78
CA PHE A 8 1.89 -1.19 3.74
C PHE A 8 2.93 -0.50 4.63
N LEU A 9 3.69 -1.31 5.39
CA LEU A 9 4.75 -0.85 6.29
C LEU A 9 4.24 -0.04 7.49
N GLU A 10 2.95 -0.14 7.80
CA GLU A 10 2.33 0.52 8.96
C GLU A 10 2.01 -0.45 10.10
N SER A 11 2.52 -1.68 10.05
CA SER A 11 2.34 -2.68 11.11
C SER A 11 3.69 -3.30 11.46
N ASP A 12 3.84 -3.71 12.72
CA ASP A 12 5.06 -4.38 13.19
C ASP A 12 5.33 -5.66 12.35
N ASP A 13 4.28 -6.40 11.98
CA ASP A 13 4.37 -7.57 11.09
C ASP A 13 4.98 -7.24 9.71
N ASP A 14 4.65 -6.08 9.14
CA ASP A 14 5.21 -5.64 7.86
C ASP A 14 6.70 -5.34 7.95
N LEU A 15 7.16 -4.81 9.09
CA LEU A 15 8.58 -4.53 9.32
C LEU A 15 9.36 -5.84 9.49
N ASP A 16 8.82 -6.79 10.24
CA ASP A 16 9.43 -8.12 10.41
C ASP A 16 9.50 -8.88 9.08
N MET A 17 8.43 -8.86 8.30
CA MET A 17 8.40 -9.43 6.95
C MET A 17 9.42 -8.75 6.02
N ALA A 18 9.57 -7.43 6.11
CA ALA A 18 10.56 -6.70 5.32
C ALA A 18 12.00 -7.06 5.72
N ALA A 19 12.26 -7.27 7.02
CA ALA A 19 13.55 -7.76 7.50
C ALA A 19 13.85 -9.19 7.01
N GLU A 20 12.86 -10.11 7.05
CA GLU A 20 12.99 -11.46 6.48
C GLU A 20 13.32 -11.41 4.97
N LEU A 21 12.65 -10.55 4.22
CA LEU A 21 12.94 -10.34 2.79
C LEU A 21 14.36 -9.78 2.57
N GLY A 22 14.80 -8.88 3.44
CA GLY A 22 16.17 -8.37 3.46
C GLY A 22 17.21 -9.46 3.70
N GLU A 23 16.96 -10.39 4.63
CA GLU A 23 17.79 -11.58 4.85
C GLU A 23 17.84 -12.46 3.60
N MET A 24 16.68 -12.72 2.97
CA MET A 24 16.59 -13.56 1.77
C MET A 24 17.37 -12.99 0.57
N LEU A 25 17.37 -11.67 0.42
CA LEU A 25 18.07 -10.95 -0.66
C LEU A 25 19.52 -10.61 -0.28
N GLY A 26 19.85 -10.63 1.01
CA GLY A 26 21.13 -10.18 1.56
C GLY A 26 21.36 -8.68 1.35
N CYS A 27 20.35 -7.85 1.59
CA CYS A 27 20.44 -6.39 1.53
C CYS A 27 19.36 -5.73 2.42
N GLU A 28 19.65 -4.54 2.94
CA GLU A 28 18.69 -3.75 3.71
C GLU A 28 17.65 -3.08 2.78
N LEU A 29 16.36 -3.39 2.96
CA LEU A 29 15.28 -2.93 2.06
C LEU A 29 14.46 -1.77 2.64
N LEU A 30 14.32 -1.68 3.95
CA LEU A 30 13.45 -0.69 4.60
C LEU A 30 14.07 0.70 4.55
N VAL A 31 15.29 0.81 5.07
CA VAL A 31 16.03 2.07 5.16
C VAL A 31 17.49 1.80 4.77
N PRO A 32 17.77 1.58 3.46
CA PRO A 32 19.14 1.37 3.02
C PRO A 32 20.00 2.60 3.29
N PRO A 33 21.27 2.44 3.69
CA PRO A 33 22.20 3.54 3.79
C PRO A 33 22.33 4.27 2.44
N GLU A 34 22.34 5.61 2.44
CA GLU A 34 22.36 6.41 1.21
C GLU A 34 23.51 6.03 0.26
N LYS A 35 24.67 5.66 0.84
CA LYS A 35 25.86 5.22 0.10
C LYS A 35 25.69 3.86 -0.58
N GLU A 36 24.83 3.00 -0.06
CA GLU A 36 24.62 1.63 -0.52
C GLU A 36 23.38 1.49 -1.40
N LYS A 37 22.45 2.45 -1.35
CA LYS A 37 21.19 2.46 -2.10
C LYS A 37 21.38 2.15 -3.60
N ALA A 38 22.34 2.80 -4.26
CA ALA A 38 22.62 2.57 -5.68
C ALA A 38 23.11 1.13 -5.97
N ALA A 39 23.95 0.57 -5.09
CA ALA A 39 24.45 -0.79 -5.22
C ALA A 39 23.32 -1.82 -4.99
N ILE A 40 22.43 -1.54 -4.03
CA ILE A 40 21.25 -2.38 -3.74
C ILE A 40 20.30 -2.39 -4.94
N ILE A 41 19.98 -1.23 -5.53
CA ILE A 41 19.12 -1.15 -6.72
C ILE A 41 19.72 -1.95 -7.87
N SER A 42 21.02 -1.80 -8.14
CA SER A 42 21.71 -2.59 -9.18
C SER A 42 21.63 -4.10 -8.90
N LYS A 43 21.83 -4.52 -7.65
CA LYS A 43 21.71 -5.93 -7.25
C LYS A 43 20.30 -6.48 -7.50
N LEU A 44 19.27 -5.71 -7.16
CA LEU A 44 17.87 -6.10 -7.37
C LEU A 44 17.54 -6.24 -8.86
N SER A 45 17.95 -5.26 -9.68
CA SER A 45 17.73 -5.26 -11.13
C SER A 45 18.54 -6.34 -11.87
N ASN A 46 19.60 -6.89 -11.26
CA ASN A 46 20.41 -7.98 -11.83
C ASN A 46 19.77 -9.39 -11.66
N GLY A 47 18.44 -9.47 -11.60
CA GLY A 47 17.70 -10.74 -11.54
C GLY A 47 17.70 -11.42 -10.17
N VAL A 48 18.35 -10.86 -9.15
CA VAL A 48 18.26 -11.36 -7.76
C VAL A 48 16.81 -11.25 -7.25
N LEU A 49 16.16 -10.13 -7.56
CA LEU A 49 14.75 -9.91 -7.24
C LEU A 49 13.84 -10.94 -7.91
N SER A 50 14.07 -11.21 -9.20
CA SER A 50 13.34 -12.17 -10.02
C SER A 50 13.40 -13.59 -9.42
N LYS A 51 14.60 -14.08 -9.09
CA LYS A 51 14.79 -15.37 -8.41
C LYS A 51 14.09 -15.45 -7.05
N CYS A 52 14.07 -14.34 -6.31
CA CYS A 52 13.40 -14.29 -5.01
C CYS A 52 11.87 -14.43 -5.19
N PHE A 53 11.29 -13.70 -6.14
CA PHE A 53 9.88 -13.86 -6.49
C PHE A 53 9.54 -15.28 -6.92
N ASP A 54 10.33 -15.88 -7.82
CA ASP A 54 10.09 -17.24 -8.30
C ASP A 54 10.12 -18.26 -7.16
N ARG A 55 11.10 -18.13 -6.25
CA ARG A 55 11.18 -18.95 -5.04
C ARG A 55 9.92 -18.82 -4.19
N MET A 56 9.36 -17.62 -4.06
CA MET A 56 8.17 -17.38 -3.23
C MET A 56 6.86 -17.78 -3.92
N LEU A 57 6.81 -17.72 -5.25
CA LEU A 57 5.67 -18.15 -6.05
C LEU A 57 5.56 -19.68 -6.12
N ASP A 58 6.66 -20.40 -5.90
CA ASP A 58 6.67 -21.85 -5.83
C ASP A 58 5.68 -22.41 -4.79
N ALA A 59 5.01 -23.51 -5.13
CA ALA A 59 3.99 -24.12 -4.29
C ALA A 59 4.56 -24.72 -2.98
N ALA A 60 5.83 -25.11 -2.97
CA ALA A 60 6.53 -25.65 -1.81
C ALA A 60 7.03 -24.56 -0.86
N PHE A 61 7.07 -23.29 -1.28
CA PHE A 61 7.54 -22.20 -0.43
C PHE A 61 6.68 -22.06 0.83
N ARG A 62 7.34 -22.00 1.98
CA ARG A 62 6.75 -21.70 3.27
C ARG A 62 7.52 -20.55 3.90
N PRO A 63 6.83 -19.50 4.36
CA PRO A 63 7.44 -18.43 5.16
C PRO A 63 8.16 -18.98 6.39
N LYS A 64 9.16 -18.26 6.89
CA LYS A 64 9.88 -18.64 8.12
C LYS A 64 8.94 -18.77 9.32
N THR A 65 7.93 -17.91 9.37
CA THR A 65 6.92 -17.84 10.41
C THR A 65 5.55 -18.24 9.84
N GLU A 66 4.86 -19.20 10.46
CA GLU A 66 3.53 -19.68 9.99
C GLU A 66 2.44 -18.60 10.03
N TYR A 67 2.64 -17.53 10.79
CA TYR A 67 1.73 -16.38 10.87
C TYR A 67 1.71 -15.53 9.61
N TYR A 68 2.79 -15.51 8.81
CA TYR A 68 2.85 -14.68 7.62
C TYR A 68 2.22 -15.37 6.43
N ALA A 69 1.25 -14.71 5.80
CA ALA A 69 0.70 -15.20 4.54
C ALA A 69 1.75 -15.05 3.44
N ARG A 70 2.00 -16.13 2.68
CA ARG A 70 2.88 -16.12 1.50
C ARG A 70 2.56 -14.97 0.54
N SER A 71 1.27 -14.71 0.29
CA SER A 71 0.84 -13.61 -0.57
C SER A 71 1.22 -12.25 -0.01
N ARG A 72 1.16 -12.05 1.31
CA ARG A 72 1.56 -10.80 1.97
C ARG A 72 3.04 -10.52 1.76
N LEU A 73 3.91 -11.52 1.93
CA LEU A 73 5.35 -11.40 1.66
C LEU A 73 5.64 -11.04 0.20
N ILE A 74 4.97 -11.69 -0.76
CA ILE A 74 5.15 -11.38 -2.19
C ILE A 74 4.76 -9.93 -2.49
N MET A 75 3.65 -9.45 -1.91
CA MET A 75 3.21 -8.06 -2.14
C MET A 75 4.17 -7.07 -1.48
N LEU A 76 4.67 -7.36 -0.27
CA LEU A 76 5.65 -6.52 0.40
C LEU A 76 6.97 -6.44 -0.37
N LEU A 77 7.47 -7.55 -0.91
CA LEU A 77 8.66 -7.56 -1.74
C LEU A 77 8.51 -6.63 -2.95
N GLY A 78 7.36 -6.71 -3.64
CA GLY A 78 7.06 -5.81 -4.76
C GLY A 78 7.01 -4.34 -4.36
N ILE A 79 6.32 -4.02 -3.26
CA ILE A 79 6.22 -2.65 -2.76
C ILE A 79 7.59 -2.10 -2.35
N LEU A 80 8.41 -2.88 -1.66
CA LEU A 80 9.77 -2.48 -1.28
C LEU A 80 10.66 -2.27 -2.51
N ALA A 81 10.58 -3.16 -3.50
CA ALA A 81 11.31 -3.01 -4.76
C ALA A 81 10.90 -1.74 -5.50
N MET A 82 9.59 -1.46 -5.61
CA MET A 82 9.08 -0.22 -6.22
C MET A 82 9.55 1.01 -5.44
N ARG A 83 9.53 0.97 -4.11
CA ARG A 83 10.02 2.07 -3.25
C ARG A 83 11.48 2.38 -3.47
N LEU A 84 12.31 1.37 -3.75
CA LEU A 84 13.71 1.58 -4.10
C LEU A 84 13.92 2.02 -5.55
N GLY A 85 12.89 1.92 -6.41
CA GLY A 85 13.02 2.16 -7.84
C GLY A 85 13.60 0.97 -8.61
N ALA A 86 13.58 -0.24 -8.04
CA ALA A 86 14.10 -1.43 -8.71
C ALA A 86 13.16 -1.92 -9.82
N THR A 87 13.74 -2.41 -10.93
CA THR A 87 12.93 -2.87 -12.06
C THR A 87 12.38 -4.27 -11.83
N ILE A 88 11.08 -4.45 -12.02
CA ILE A 88 10.36 -5.71 -11.80
C ILE A 88 9.93 -6.28 -13.15
N GLU A 89 10.10 -7.58 -13.36
CA GLU A 89 9.67 -8.23 -14.60
C GLU A 89 8.14 -8.31 -14.69
N GLU A 90 7.63 -8.24 -15.93
CA GLU A 90 6.18 -8.15 -16.18
C GLU A 90 5.41 -9.35 -15.61
N HIS A 91 6.01 -10.54 -15.63
CA HIS A 91 5.36 -11.75 -15.14
C HIS A 91 5.19 -11.74 -13.61
N HIS A 92 6.11 -11.14 -12.85
CA HIS A 92 5.96 -10.91 -11.41
C HIS A 92 4.89 -9.85 -11.13
N ILE A 93 4.83 -8.78 -11.93
CA ILE A 93 3.75 -7.79 -11.84
C ILE A 93 2.38 -8.45 -12.05
N ARG A 94 2.25 -9.31 -13.07
CA ARG A 94 1.01 -10.08 -13.30
C ARG A 94 0.69 -11.01 -12.12
N ALA A 95 1.68 -11.69 -11.56
CA ALA A 95 1.47 -12.53 -10.37
C ALA A 95 0.95 -11.70 -9.18
N MET A 96 1.51 -10.51 -8.94
CA MET A 96 1.03 -9.60 -7.90
C MET A 96 -0.42 -9.15 -8.13
N LYS A 97 -0.80 -8.85 -9.37
CA LYS A 97 -2.20 -8.52 -9.72
C LYS A 97 -3.17 -9.65 -9.39
N VAL A 98 -2.79 -10.90 -9.70
CA VAL A 98 -3.62 -12.09 -9.41
C VAL A 98 -3.75 -12.35 -7.91
N LEU A 99 -2.68 -12.12 -7.15
CA LEU A 99 -2.65 -12.35 -5.70
C LEU A 99 -3.23 -11.19 -4.89
N ARG A 100 -3.33 -9.98 -5.46
CA ARG A 100 -3.84 -8.76 -4.80
C ARG A 100 -5.12 -8.98 -3.97
N PRO A 101 -6.16 -9.68 -4.46
CA PRO A 101 -7.39 -9.88 -3.69
C PRO A 101 -7.23 -10.66 -2.38
N GLN A 102 -6.09 -11.32 -2.16
CA GLN A 102 -5.77 -12.04 -0.92
C GLN A 102 -5.31 -11.09 0.21
N LEU A 103 -5.10 -9.81 -0.08
CA LEU A 103 -4.75 -8.83 0.94
C LEU A 103 -5.92 -8.60 1.91
N PRO A 104 -5.64 -8.45 3.21
CA PRO A 104 -6.66 -8.52 4.27
C PRO A 104 -7.58 -7.31 4.34
N THR A 105 -7.21 -6.17 3.72
CA THR A 105 -8.00 -4.95 3.76
C THR A 105 -8.19 -4.37 2.36
N LEU A 106 -9.32 -3.72 2.14
CA LEU A 106 -9.60 -3.01 0.89
C LEU A 106 -8.55 -1.93 0.63
N TYR A 107 -8.07 -1.26 1.67
CA TYR A 107 -7.04 -0.24 1.57
C TYR A 107 -5.73 -0.78 0.98
N LEU A 108 -5.25 -1.93 1.46
CA LEU A 108 -4.05 -2.58 0.92
C LEU A 108 -4.23 -3.02 -0.53
N GLN A 109 -5.39 -3.59 -0.86
CA GLN A 109 -5.72 -3.96 -2.24
C GLN A 109 -5.64 -2.73 -3.16
N ILE A 110 -6.15 -1.60 -2.68
CA ILE A 110 -6.20 -0.35 -3.42
C ILE A 110 -4.81 0.28 -3.57
N GLN A 111 -4.03 0.38 -2.50
CA GLN A 111 -2.65 0.86 -2.56
C GLN A 111 -1.81 0.05 -3.56
N LEU A 112 -1.91 -1.27 -3.50
CA LEU A 112 -1.19 -2.15 -4.43
C LEU A 112 -1.69 -2.00 -5.88
N ALA A 113 -3.02 -1.91 -6.09
CA ALA A 113 -3.56 -1.69 -7.43
C ALA A 113 -3.06 -0.37 -8.05
N THR A 114 -3.01 0.69 -7.25
CA THR A 114 -2.50 2.00 -7.68
C THR A 114 -1.01 1.91 -8.01
N ALA A 115 -0.20 1.31 -7.12
CA ALA A 115 1.22 1.12 -7.35
C ALA A 115 1.48 0.30 -8.62
N LEU A 116 0.84 -0.86 -8.80
CA LEU A 116 1.01 -1.70 -9.99
C LEU A 116 0.55 -1.04 -11.29
N ALA A 117 -0.35 -0.06 -11.22
CA ALA A 117 -0.86 0.65 -12.39
C ALA A 117 -0.03 1.88 -12.77
N GLN A 118 0.55 2.56 -11.79
CA GLN A 118 1.23 3.84 -11.99
C GLN A 118 2.75 3.75 -11.89
N TYR A 119 3.28 2.66 -11.32
CA TYR A 119 4.71 2.45 -11.23
C TYR A 119 5.33 2.35 -12.63
N LYS A 120 6.20 3.30 -12.94
CA LYS A 120 6.83 3.46 -14.27
C LYS A 120 7.84 2.37 -14.61
N ASN A 121 8.38 1.69 -13.60
CA ASN A 121 9.37 0.62 -13.78
C ASN A 121 10.64 1.05 -14.54
N ASN A 122 11.04 2.32 -14.40
CA ASN A 122 12.13 2.97 -15.13
C ASN A 122 13.29 3.40 -14.22
N GLY A 123 13.28 3.01 -12.94
CA GLY A 123 14.24 3.48 -11.94
C GLY A 123 13.68 4.52 -10.97
N THR A 124 12.56 5.18 -11.30
CA THR A 124 11.94 6.16 -10.41
C THR A 124 11.35 5.47 -9.18
N PRO A 125 11.72 5.90 -7.95
CA PRO A 125 11.14 5.39 -6.70
C PRO A 125 9.62 5.61 -6.61
N TRP A 126 8.93 4.63 -6.03
CA TRP A 126 7.53 4.76 -5.62
C TRP A 126 7.44 5.29 -4.18
N VAL A 127 6.82 6.44 -4.00
CA VAL A 127 6.55 7.01 -2.69
C VAL A 127 5.22 6.45 -2.21
N LEU A 128 5.23 5.78 -1.05
CA LEU A 128 4.02 5.24 -0.45
C LEU A 128 3.22 6.34 0.24
N GLY A 129 1.90 6.24 0.16
CA GLY A 129 1.00 7.10 0.94
C GLY A 129 0.99 6.78 2.44
N SER A 130 1.60 5.66 2.84
CA SER A 130 1.82 5.26 4.23
C SER A 130 3.16 5.80 4.75
N ALA A 131 3.13 6.50 5.88
CA ALA A 131 4.32 7.07 6.51
C ALA A 131 5.17 5.96 7.15
N LEU A 132 6.47 5.93 6.84
CA LEU A 132 7.46 5.26 7.70
C LEU A 132 7.84 6.19 8.86
N PHE A 133 8.45 5.65 9.92
CA PHE A 133 8.89 6.42 11.11
C PHE A 133 9.66 7.71 10.80
N ASP A 134 10.43 7.77 9.70
CA ASP A 134 11.18 8.97 9.30
C ASP A 134 10.31 10.09 8.71
N ASP A 135 9.12 9.77 8.17
CA ASP A 135 8.19 10.76 7.60
C ASP A 135 7.51 11.60 8.70
N PHE A 136 7.47 11.12 9.94
CA PHE A 136 6.91 11.86 11.09
C PHE A 136 7.75 13.08 11.51
N LYS A 137 8.99 13.22 11.02
CA LYS A 137 9.83 14.39 11.28
C LYS A 137 9.44 15.60 10.44
N ASN A 138 8.65 15.43 9.38
CA ASN A 138 8.26 16.50 8.48
C ASN A 138 6.79 16.90 8.71
N SER A 139 6.53 18.17 9.00
CA SER A 139 5.20 18.68 9.37
C SER A 139 4.17 18.62 8.23
N ASP A 140 4.62 18.35 7.00
CA ASP A 140 3.81 18.15 5.80
C ASP A 140 3.52 16.66 5.50
N TRP A 141 3.60 15.79 6.51
CA TRP A 141 3.22 14.36 6.41
C TRP A 141 1.74 14.11 6.03
N LYS A 142 0.95 15.16 5.78
CA LYS A 142 -0.46 15.11 5.40
C LYS A 142 -0.63 14.17 4.21
N PHE A 143 -1.17 12.99 4.50
CA PHE A 143 -1.72 11.98 3.61
C PHE A 143 -1.36 12.16 2.12
N GLN A 144 -0.32 11.46 1.66
CA GLN A 144 0.09 11.47 0.24
C GLN A 144 -0.78 10.53 -0.64
N GLY A 145 -2.03 10.27 -0.24
CA GLY A 145 -2.97 9.42 -0.96
C GLY A 145 -2.65 7.93 -0.87
N TYR A 146 -2.76 7.22 -1.99
CA TYR A 146 -2.41 5.79 -2.11
C TYR A 146 -0.95 5.56 -2.55
N GLY A 147 -0.14 6.63 -2.61
CA GLY A 147 1.21 6.66 -3.15
C GLY A 147 1.28 7.31 -4.53
N HIS A 148 2.49 7.70 -4.92
CA HIS A 148 2.79 8.33 -6.22
C HIS A 148 4.24 8.05 -6.62
N SER A 149 4.58 8.29 -7.89
CA SER A 149 5.98 8.27 -8.32
C SER A 149 6.70 9.50 -7.73
N GLU A 150 7.98 9.37 -7.36
CA GLU A 150 8.77 10.46 -6.75
C GLU A 150 8.85 11.73 -7.62
N ASP A 151 8.77 11.58 -8.94
CA ASP A 151 8.80 12.69 -9.90
C ASP A 151 7.43 13.37 -10.11
N GLU A 152 6.37 12.83 -9.51
CA GLU A 152 5.00 13.33 -9.60
C GLU A 152 4.53 13.91 -8.27
N LYS A 153 3.58 14.84 -8.32
CA LYS A 153 2.95 15.37 -7.10
C LYS A 153 2.05 14.31 -6.48
N PRO A 154 1.91 14.27 -5.14
CA PRO A 154 0.93 13.42 -4.48
C PRO A 154 -0.46 13.63 -5.08
N PHE A 155 -1.16 12.53 -5.36
CA PHE A 155 -2.52 12.60 -5.89
C PHE A 155 -3.44 13.25 -4.87
N ALA A 156 -4.13 14.32 -5.27
CA ALA A 156 -5.20 14.92 -4.47
C ALA A 156 -6.49 14.07 -4.44
N GLU A 157 -6.59 13.06 -5.32
CA GLU A 157 -7.81 12.26 -5.48
C GLU A 157 -7.74 10.98 -4.66
N GLU A 158 -8.67 10.86 -3.71
CA GLU A 158 -8.79 9.76 -2.75
C GLU A 158 -9.35 8.44 -3.32
N TYR A 159 -9.39 8.27 -4.65
CA TYR A 159 -10.01 7.09 -5.26
C TYR A 159 -9.26 6.55 -6.48
N ILE A 160 -9.30 5.22 -6.62
CA ILE A 160 -8.80 4.52 -7.81
C ILE A 160 -9.61 4.92 -9.05
N LYS A 161 -8.91 5.25 -10.13
CA LYS A 161 -9.48 5.55 -11.46
C LYS A 161 -9.64 4.31 -12.36
N ARG A 162 -9.47 3.11 -11.82
CA ARG A 162 -9.49 1.83 -12.54
C ARG A 162 -10.51 0.85 -11.95
N CYS A 163 -11.01 -0.06 -12.75
CA CYS A 163 -11.84 -1.15 -12.25
C CYS A 163 -11.01 -2.11 -11.37
N LEU A 164 -11.51 -2.46 -10.19
CA LEU A 164 -10.85 -3.40 -9.29
C LEU A 164 -10.76 -4.83 -9.84
N THR A 165 -11.55 -5.15 -10.85
CA THR A 165 -11.63 -6.48 -11.48
C THR A 165 -10.81 -6.56 -12.77
N CYS A 166 -11.04 -5.65 -13.72
CA CYS A 166 -10.43 -5.69 -15.05
C CYS A 166 -9.40 -4.61 -15.32
N GLU A 167 -9.15 -3.70 -14.37
CA GLU A 167 -8.15 -2.62 -14.43
C GLU A 167 -8.36 -1.55 -15.51
N ASN A 168 -9.45 -1.64 -16.29
CA ASN A 168 -9.86 -0.61 -17.23
C ASN A 168 -10.21 0.70 -16.50
N ASP A 169 -9.73 1.81 -17.05
CA ASP A 169 -10.04 3.19 -16.68
C ASP A 169 -10.96 3.88 -17.69
N GLU A 170 -11.44 3.15 -18.70
CA GLU A 170 -12.33 3.70 -19.72
C GLU A 170 -13.74 3.94 -19.16
N GLY A 171 -14.18 5.19 -19.25
CA GLY A 171 -15.54 5.61 -18.93
C GLY A 171 -15.80 5.88 -17.44
N ALA A 172 -17.07 6.13 -17.12
CA ALA A 172 -17.50 6.41 -15.76
C ALA A 172 -17.59 5.12 -14.95
N LEU A 173 -16.68 4.94 -13.98
CA LEU A 173 -16.71 3.78 -13.10
C LEU A 173 -17.81 3.90 -12.03
N LEU A 174 -18.55 2.81 -11.85
CA LEU A 174 -19.52 2.64 -10.78
C LEU A 174 -18.82 2.45 -9.44
N ARG A 175 -19.39 3.03 -8.39
CA ARG A 175 -18.91 2.87 -7.01
C ARG A 175 -19.64 1.72 -6.33
N CYS A 176 -18.94 0.96 -5.50
CA CYS A 176 -19.60 0.05 -4.57
C CYS A 176 -20.48 0.86 -3.61
N SER A 177 -21.81 0.64 -3.63
CA SER A 177 -22.75 1.39 -2.79
C SER A 177 -22.59 1.16 -1.29
N ARG A 178 -21.86 0.10 -0.89
CA ARG A 178 -21.61 -0.21 0.53
C ARG A 178 -20.39 0.52 1.06
N CYS A 179 -19.24 0.44 0.39
CA CYS A 179 -18.00 1.04 0.88
C CYS A 179 -17.65 2.40 0.25
N ASN A 180 -18.25 2.75 -0.89
CA ASN A 180 -17.96 3.95 -1.70
C ASN A 180 -16.53 4.09 -2.25
N VAL A 181 -15.61 3.20 -1.88
CA VAL A 181 -14.22 3.21 -2.35
C VAL A 181 -14.02 2.42 -3.63
N ALA A 182 -14.38 1.13 -3.64
CA ALA A 182 -14.12 0.23 -4.77
C ALA A 182 -14.88 0.67 -6.04
N ARG A 183 -14.19 0.62 -7.18
CA ARG A 183 -14.70 1.07 -8.48
C ARG A 183 -14.75 -0.07 -9.49
N TYR A 184 -15.80 -0.07 -10.31
CA TYR A 184 -16.04 -1.12 -11.31
C TYR A 184 -16.59 -0.53 -12.61
N CYS A 185 -16.24 -1.12 -13.75
CA CYS A 185 -16.83 -0.70 -15.03
C CYS A 185 -18.34 -0.93 -15.07
N ASN A 186 -18.80 -2.03 -14.48
CA ASN A 186 -20.19 -2.48 -14.52
C ASN A 186 -20.51 -3.42 -13.35
N LYS A 187 -21.78 -3.85 -13.27
CA LYS A 187 -22.27 -4.77 -12.22
C LYS A 187 -21.64 -6.16 -12.34
N GLU A 188 -21.24 -6.57 -13.54
CA GLU A 188 -20.59 -7.86 -13.80
C GLU A 188 -19.22 -7.92 -13.14
N CYS A 189 -18.39 -6.88 -13.31
CA CYS A 189 -17.09 -6.76 -12.63
C CYS A 189 -17.27 -6.79 -11.11
N GLN A 190 -18.23 -6.02 -10.58
CA GLN A 190 -18.53 -6.03 -9.15
C GLN A 190 -18.90 -7.44 -8.66
N ARG A 191 -19.73 -8.19 -9.39
CA ARG A 191 -20.14 -9.56 -9.01
C ARG A 191 -18.98 -10.55 -9.05
N GLN A 192 -18.07 -10.42 -10.01
CA GLN A 192 -16.88 -11.26 -10.10
C GLN A 192 -15.96 -11.05 -8.89
N ASP A 193 -15.73 -9.79 -8.51
CA ASP A 193 -14.90 -9.44 -7.36
C ASP A 193 -15.59 -9.70 -6.01
N TRP A 194 -16.94 -9.72 -5.97
CA TRP A 194 -17.73 -9.80 -4.74
C TRP A 194 -17.32 -10.95 -3.81
N ARG A 195 -16.94 -12.11 -4.35
CA ARG A 195 -16.51 -13.27 -3.54
C ARG A 195 -15.37 -12.93 -2.58
N LEU A 196 -14.44 -12.09 -3.03
CA LEU A 196 -13.25 -11.65 -2.30
C LEU A 196 -13.52 -10.29 -1.63
N HIS A 197 -14.13 -9.35 -2.36
CA HIS A 197 -14.46 -8.02 -1.87
C HIS A 197 -15.37 -8.03 -0.64
N GLN A 198 -16.37 -8.93 -0.56
CA GLN A 198 -17.36 -8.94 0.52
C GLN A 198 -16.73 -9.05 1.92
N GLY A 199 -15.60 -9.77 2.05
CA GLY A 199 -14.89 -9.96 3.31
C GLY A 199 -14.16 -8.70 3.78
N VAL A 200 -13.77 -7.84 2.83
CA VAL A 200 -13.07 -6.58 3.08
C VAL A 200 -13.95 -5.35 2.92
N CYS A 201 -15.20 -5.53 2.46
CA CYS A 201 -16.15 -4.46 2.19
C CYS A 201 -16.78 -3.95 3.49
N LYS A 202 -16.30 -2.81 3.98
CA LYS A 202 -16.82 -2.13 5.18
C LYS A 202 -17.53 -0.82 4.79
N PRO A 203 -18.73 -0.54 5.34
CA PRO A 203 -19.37 0.75 5.19
C PRO A 203 -18.57 1.84 5.92
N GLY A 204 -18.60 3.06 5.40
CA GLY A 204 -17.88 4.17 6.02
C GLY A 204 -16.36 4.05 5.93
N PHE A 205 -15.81 3.34 4.93
CA PHE A 205 -14.43 3.61 4.54
C PHE A 205 -14.41 4.92 3.73
N GLU A 206 -14.86 6.01 4.34
CA GLU A 206 -14.52 7.31 3.83
C GLU A 206 -13.15 7.64 4.43
N LEU A 207 -12.19 7.97 3.58
CA LEU A 207 -10.90 8.46 4.05
C LEU A 207 -11.06 9.74 4.90
N SER A 208 -12.18 10.46 4.72
CA SER A 208 -12.62 11.60 5.55
C SER A 208 -12.73 11.25 7.05
N ASP A 209 -13.17 10.04 7.41
CA ASP A 209 -13.35 9.64 8.82
C ASP A 209 -12.01 9.42 9.55
N ARG A 210 -10.90 9.26 8.83
CA ARG A 210 -9.55 9.24 9.43
C ARG A 210 -9.03 10.63 9.82
N PHE A 211 -9.69 11.68 9.35
CA PHE A 211 -9.22 13.07 9.45
C PHE A 211 -10.30 14.04 9.94
N ALA A 212 -11.46 13.54 10.38
CA ALA A 212 -12.40 14.36 11.13
C ALA A 212 -11.66 14.88 12.36
N GLU A 213 -11.43 16.21 12.40
CA GLU A 213 -10.96 16.87 13.62
C GLU A 213 -11.88 16.41 14.77
N PRO A 214 -11.35 16.17 15.99
CA PRO A 214 -12.21 16.40 17.13
C PRO A 214 -12.57 17.88 17.03
N GLU A 215 -13.79 18.19 16.54
CA GLU A 215 -14.32 19.55 16.54
C GLU A 215 -13.93 20.13 17.89
N ALA A 216 -13.12 21.19 17.86
CA ALA A 216 -12.89 21.98 19.04
C ALA A 216 -14.27 22.41 19.50
N LYS A 217 -14.81 21.73 20.52
CA LYS A 217 -15.98 22.20 21.24
C LYS A 217 -15.60 23.59 21.69
N GLU A 218 -16.08 24.60 20.97
CA GLU A 218 -15.99 25.97 21.40
C GLU A 218 -16.58 25.99 22.81
N LEU A 219 -15.73 26.19 23.82
CA LEU A 219 -16.23 26.51 25.15
C LEU A 219 -17.03 27.79 24.98
N THR A 220 -18.35 27.66 25.04
CA THR A 220 -19.24 28.80 25.08
C THR A 220 -18.87 29.65 26.28
N SER A 221 -18.98 30.97 26.12
CA SER A 221 -18.60 31.99 27.10
C SER A 221 -19.29 31.90 28.47
N SER A 222 -20.17 30.91 28.68
CA SER A 222 -20.79 30.57 29.97
C SER A 222 -19.82 29.93 30.97
N ASP A 223 -18.73 29.30 30.51
CA ASP A 223 -17.90 28.46 31.40
C ASP A 223 -16.71 29.21 32.02
N LYS A 224 -16.50 30.49 31.66
CA LYS A 224 -15.43 31.33 32.24
C LYS A 224 -15.80 32.02 33.55
N VAL A 225 -17.05 31.89 34.03
CA VAL A 225 -17.50 32.54 35.28
C VAL A 225 -17.39 31.61 36.50
N ALA A 226 -17.27 30.29 36.32
CA ALA A 226 -17.24 29.33 37.42
C ALA A 226 -15.84 29.00 37.97
N ALA A 227 -14.79 29.71 37.54
CA ALA A 227 -13.40 29.47 37.97
C ALA A 227 -12.79 30.64 38.76
N ASN A 228 -13.62 31.56 39.25
CA ASN A 228 -13.20 32.68 40.10
C ASN A 228 -14.21 32.88 41.25
N GLU A 229 -14.49 31.81 42.01
CA GLU A 229 -14.95 31.86 43.40
C GLU A 229 -14.28 30.75 44.21
#